data_AF-A0A7I9YVS8-F1
#
_entry.id   AF-A0A7I9YVS8-F1
#
_cell.length_a   1.000
_cell.length_b   1.000
_cell.length_c   1.000
_cell.angle_alpha   90.00
_cell.angle_beta   90.00
_cell.angle_gamma   90.00
#
_symmetry.space_group_name_H-M   'P 1'
#
loop_
_entity.id
_entity.type
_entity.pdbx_description
1 polymer ?
#
loop_
_entity_poly.entity_id
_entity_poly.type
_entity_poly.pdbx_seq_one_letter_code
_entity_poly.pdbx_strand_id
1 'polypeptide(L)'
;MDSETYQRGRQIRSEVLGKDYVDKAIAEADEFTGPLQDLITEYCWGAVWGRDGLTRKTRSMLNLAMTSVLNRPHELRTHLRAALTNGVTREEIREIFLQVAIYAGVPAAVDSFRTAGEFFAELDDR
;
A
#
# COMPACT_ATOMS: atom_id res chain seq x y z
N MET A 1 12.79 5.03 19.69
CA MET A 1 11.70 5.45 18.81
C MET A 1 11.68 6.97 18.81
N ASP A 2 11.87 7.59 17.65
CA ASP A 2 11.65 9.03 17.53
C ASP A 2 10.15 9.30 17.58
N SER A 3 9.69 9.91 18.67
CA SER A 3 8.26 10.13 18.92
C SER A 3 7.63 10.96 17.80
N GLU A 4 8.33 11.96 17.26
CA GLU A 4 7.81 12.81 16.20
C GLU A 4 7.61 12.04 14.89
N THR A 5 8.63 11.29 14.44
CA THR A 5 8.54 10.46 13.24
C THR A 5 7.45 9.40 13.37
N TYR A 6 7.31 8.77 14.54
CA TYR A 6 6.24 7.81 14.76
C TYR A 6 4.85 8.44 14.67
N GLN A 7 4.62 9.60 15.31
CA GLN A 7 3.32 10.28 15.26
C GLN A 7 2.97 10.73 13.84
N ARG A 8 3.95 11.29 13.11
CA ARG A 8 3.80 11.59 11.67
C ARG A 8 3.44 10.33 10.89
N GLY A 9 4.12 9.22 11.18
CA GLY A 9 3.85 7.92 10.57
C GLY A 9 2.43 7.41 10.84
N ARG A 10 1.96 7.47 12.08
CA ARG A 10 0.58 7.12 12.46
C ARG A 10 -0.44 7.95 11.67
N GLN A 11 -0.22 9.25 11.56
CA GLN A 11 -1.09 10.15 10.81
C GLN A 11 -1.15 9.76 9.33
N ILE A 12 0.01 9.70 8.65
CA ILE A 12 0.07 9.40 7.22
C ILE A 12 -0.50 8.01 6.94
N ARG A 13 -0.15 7.01 7.74
CA ARG A 13 -0.65 5.64 7.60
C ARG A 13 -2.18 5.59 7.66
N SER A 14 -2.78 6.36 8.58
CA SER A 14 -4.23 6.43 8.75
C SER A 14 -4.92 7.16 7.60
N GLU A 15 -4.32 8.25 7.11
CA GLU A 15 -4.83 8.98 5.94
C GLU A 15 -4.78 8.14 4.66
N VAL A 16 -3.79 7.25 4.52
CA VAL A 16 -3.59 6.44 3.31
C VAL A 16 -4.35 5.12 3.35
N LEU A 17 -4.27 4.38 4.46
CA LEU A 17 -4.87 3.04 4.59
C LEU A 17 -6.29 3.05 5.19
N GLY A 18 -6.71 4.20 5.72
CA GLY A 18 -7.96 4.35 6.47
C GLY A 18 -7.74 4.16 7.97
N LYS A 19 -8.31 5.08 8.76
CA LYS A 19 -8.15 5.13 10.22
C LYS A 19 -8.55 3.82 10.89
N ASP A 20 -9.72 3.26 10.55
CA ASP A 20 -10.25 2.05 11.18
C ASP A 20 -9.35 0.83 10.94
N TYR A 21 -8.76 0.73 9.74
CA TYR A 21 -7.81 -0.33 9.42
C TYR A 21 -6.55 -0.25 10.28
N VAL A 22 -6.01 0.96 10.44
CA VAL A 22 -4.78 1.19 11.21
C VAL A 22 -5.02 1.00 12.71
N ASP A 23 -6.13 1.51 13.23
CA ASP A 23 -6.46 1.37 14.65
C ASP A 23 -6.72 -0.09 15.01
N LYS A 24 -7.39 -0.85 14.13
CA LYS A 24 -7.54 -2.30 14.30
C LYS A 24 -6.18 -3.01 14.33
N ALA A 25 -5.30 -2.73 13.37
CA ALA A 25 -3.98 -3.36 13.29
C ALA A 25 -3.10 -3.10 14.52
N ILE A 26 -3.29 -1.96 15.20
CA ILE A 26 -2.56 -1.62 16.42
C ILE A 26 -3.22 -2.22 17.65
N ALA A 27 -4.55 -2.25 17.72
CA ALA A 27 -5.28 -2.88 18.81
C ALA A 27 -5.08 -4.40 18.87
N GLU A 28 -4.91 -5.04 17.70
CA GLU A 28 -4.64 -6.49 17.59
C GLU A 28 -3.15 -6.83 17.72
N ALA A 29 -2.27 -5.84 17.84
CA ALA A 29 -0.84 -6.09 17.99
C ALA A 29 -0.52 -6.67 19.38
N ASP A 30 0.21 -7.77 19.39
CA ASP A 30 0.68 -8.46 20.59
C ASP A 30 2.18 -8.26 20.81
N GLU A 31 2.77 -8.92 21.81
CA GLU A 31 4.21 -8.84 22.09
C GLU A 31 5.07 -9.25 20.88
N PHE A 32 4.58 -10.16 20.04
CA PHE A 32 5.29 -10.64 18.87
C PHE A 32 5.21 -9.68 17.69
N THR A 33 4.03 -9.12 17.42
CA THR A 33 3.75 -8.28 16.24
C THR A 33 3.89 -6.78 16.50
N GLY A 34 3.83 -6.34 17.75
CA GLY A 34 3.98 -4.94 18.16
C GLY A 34 5.25 -4.28 17.61
N PRO A 35 6.45 -4.87 17.81
CA PRO A 35 7.69 -4.30 17.27
C PRO A 35 7.68 -4.11 15.74
N LEU A 36 6.97 -4.98 15.01
CA LEU A 36 6.80 -4.85 13.57
C LEU A 36 5.86 -3.68 13.21
N GLN A 37 4.74 -3.53 13.93
CA GLN A 37 3.83 -2.40 13.73
C GLN A 37 4.54 -1.07 13.98
N ASP A 38 5.39 -1.05 15.00
CA ASP A 38 6.22 0.09 15.36
C ASP A 38 7.22 0.46 14.26
N LEU A 39 7.98 -0.53 13.79
CA LEU A 39 8.92 -0.38 12.68
C LEU A 39 8.24 0.15 11.41
N ILE A 40 7.11 -0.44 11.01
CA ILE A 40 6.37 -0.04 9.80
C ILE A 40 5.86 1.39 9.96
N THR A 41 5.29 1.73 11.11
CA THR A 41 4.72 3.05 11.35
C THR A 41 5.80 4.13 11.34
N GLU A 42 6.92 3.92 12.01
CA GLU A 42 8.01 4.89 12.07
C GLU A 42 8.74 5.00 10.71
N TYR A 43 9.26 3.90 10.18
CA TYR A 43 10.15 3.97 9.03
C TYR A 43 9.41 4.05 7.70
N CYS A 44 8.41 3.21 7.47
CA CYS A 44 7.69 3.26 6.20
C CYS A 44 6.89 4.56 6.12
N TRP A 45 6.03 4.82 7.10
CA TRP A 45 5.09 5.93 7.02
C TRP A 45 5.69 7.27 7.46
N GLY A 46 6.39 7.30 8.58
CA GLY A 46 7.01 8.52 9.11
C GLY A 46 8.22 8.96 8.30
N ALA A 47 9.21 8.07 8.15
CA ALA A 47 10.52 8.42 7.60
C ALA A 47 10.57 8.42 6.07
N VAL A 48 9.87 7.52 5.36
CA VAL A 48 9.94 7.44 3.89
C VAL A 48 8.77 8.13 3.22
N TRP A 49 7.54 7.81 3.61
CA TRP A 49 6.34 8.43 3.04
C TRP A 49 6.16 9.88 3.48
N GLY A 50 6.67 10.26 4.67
CA GLY A 50 6.68 11.63 5.16
C GLY A 50 7.72 12.56 4.51
N ARG A 51 8.56 12.05 3.59
CA ARG A 51 9.54 12.88 2.87
C ARG A 51 8.90 13.66 1.73
N ASP A 52 9.41 14.87 1.54
CA ASP A 52 9.21 15.64 0.33
C ASP A 52 9.90 14.98 -0.88
N GLY A 53 9.46 15.32 -2.08
CA GLY A 53 10.05 14.89 -3.35
C GLY A 53 9.10 14.11 -4.24
N LEU A 54 8.39 13.12 -3.71
CA LEU A 54 7.35 12.38 -4.45
C LEU A 54 5.99 12.55 -3.77
N THR A 55 4.97 12.84 -4.60
CA THR A 55 3.58 12.88 -4.14
C THR A 55 3.14 11.50 -3.65
N ARG A 56 2.14 11.46 -2.75
CA ARG A 56 1.56 10.19 -2.28
C ARG A 56 1.00 9.34 -3.43
N LYS A 57 0.41 9.99 -4.45
CA LYS A 57 -0.06 9.33 -5.67
C LYS A 57 1.08 8.57 -6.36
N THR A 58 2.20 9.25 -6.61
CA THR A 58 3.38 8.62 -7.23
C THR A 58 3.96 7.50 -6.37
N ARG A 59 4.02 7.67 -5.05
CA ARG A 59 4.50 6.61 -4.13
C ARG A 59 3.60 5.38 -4.17
N SER A 60 2.27 5.56 -4.21
CA SER A 60 1.33 4.44 -4.39
C SER A 60 1.58 3.71 -5.71
N MET A 61 1.78 4.43 -6.82
CA MET A 61 2.07 3.81 -8.13
C MET A 61 3.34 2.95 -8.08
N LEU A 62 4.42 3.45 -7.46
CA LEU A 62 5.66 2.71 -7.29
C LEU A 62 5.45 1.46 -6.41
N ASN A 63 4.70 1.57 -5.31
CA ASN A 63 4.39 0.44 -4.46
C ASN A 63 3.58 -0.64 -5.19
N LEU A 64 2.61 -0.25 -6.02
CA LEU A 64 1.87 -1.21 -6.85
C LEU A 64 2.81 -1.97 -7.78
N ALA A 65 3.71 -1.27 -8.47
CA ALA A 65 4.71 -1.93 -9.32
C ALA A 65 5.61 -2.88 -8.50
N MET A 66 6.22 -2.41 -7.41
CA MET A 66 7.15 -3.22 -6.61
C MET A 66 6.48 -4.46 -5.98
N THR A 67 5.29 -4.30 -5.39
CA THR A 67 4.58 -5.43 -4.76
C THR A 67 4.07 -6.46 -5.76
N SER A 68 3.73 -6.00 -6.98
CA SER A 68 3.42 -6.87 -8.13
C SER A 68 4.64 -7.69 -8.54
N VAL A 69 5.80 -7.06 -8.74
CA VAL A 69 7.05 -7.75 -9.12
C VAL A 69 7.48 -8.76 -8.05
N LEU A 70 7.27 -8.44 -6.76
CA LEU A 70 7.62 -9.31 -5.64
C LEU A 70 6.62 -10.45 -5.40
N ASN A 71 5.52 -10.53 -6.17
CA ASN A 71 4.42 -11.48 -6.00
C ASN A 71 3.89 -11.52 -4.56
N ARG A 72 3.56 -10.34 -4.00
CA ARG A 72 2.99 -10.21 -2.65
C ARG A 72 1.50 -9.82 -2.74
N PRO A 73 0.59 -10.77 -3.05
CA PRO A 73 -0.81 -10.44 -3.35
C PRO A 73 -1.56 -9.82 -2.17
N HIS A 74 -1.28 -10.24 -0.93
CA HIS A 74 -1.88 -9.62 0.26
C HIS A 74 -1.48 -8.15 0.42
N GLU A 75 -0.20 -7.84 0.22
CA GLU A 75 0.30 -6.45 0.27
C GLU A 75 -0.19 -5.63 -0.93
N LEU A 76 -0.23 -6.23 -2.12
CA LEU A 76 -0.77 -5.59 -3.32
C LEU A 76 -2.22 -5.14 -3.08
N ARG A 77 -3.05 -6.00 -2.49
CA ARG A 77 -4.44 -5.70 -2.16
C ARG A 77 -4.56 -4.52 -1.18
N THR A 78 -3.72 -4.46 -0.14
CA THR A 78 -3.65 -3.31 0.77
C THR A 78 -3.27 -2.04 0.01
N HIS A 79 -2.28 -2.12 -0.88
CA HIS A 79 -1.80 -0.98 -1.65
C HIS A 79 -2.72 -0.55 -2.79
N LEU A 80 -3.62 -1.41 -3.30
CA LEU A 80 -4.67 -1.00 -4.24
C LEU A 80 -5.64 -0.03 -3.59
N ARG A 81 -6.09 -0.31 -2.35
CA ARG A 81 -6.91 0.63 -1.58
C ARG A 81 -6.17 1.94 -1.34
N ALA A 82 -4.91 1.85 -0.89
CA ALA A 82 -4.04 3.02 -0.67
C ALA A 82 -3.86 3.88 -1.94
N ALA A 83 -3.75 3.24 -3.11
CA ALA A 83 -3.59 3.91 -4.39
C ALA A 83 -4.85 4.71 -4.76
N LEU A 84 -6.04 4.12 -4.61
CA LEU A 84 -7.30 4.81 -4.82
C LEU A 84 -7.47 6.00 -3.88
N THR A 85 -7.18 5.83 -2.57
CA THR A 85 -7.22 6.92 -1.58
C THR A 85 -6.32 8.09 -1.98
N ASN A 86 -5.15 7.81 -2.56
CA ASN A 86 -4.21 8.83 -3.04
C ASN A 86 -4.51 9.35 -4.46
N GLY A 87 -5.64 8.97 -5.06
CA GLY A 87 -6.09 9.48 -6.36
C GLY A 87 -5.47 8.80 -7.58
N VAL A 88 -4.91 7.59 -7.42
CA VAL A 88 -4.55 6.73 -8.57
C VAL A 88 -5.84 6.15 -9.15
N THR A 89 -6.05 6.26 -10.47
CA THR A 89 -7.26 5.75 -11.12
C THR A 89 -7.14 4.26 -11.48
N ARG A 90 -8.27 3.60 -11.76
CA ARG A 90 -8.29 2.20 -12.24
C ARG A 90 -7.51 2.05 -13.56
N GLU A 91 -7.55 3.07 -14.42
CA GLU A 91 -6.81 3.14 -15.67
C GLU A 91 -5.30 3.25 -15.41
N GLU A 92 -4.86 4.11 -14.49
CA GLU A 92 -3.45 4.20 -14.13
C GLU A 92 -2.92 2.90 -13.50
N ILE A 93 -3.73 2.22 -12.66
CA ILE A 93 -3.38 0.90 -12.11
C ILE A 93 -3.21 -0.14 -13.22
N ARG A 94 -4.11 -0.14 -14.21
CA ARG A 94 -4.02 -1.02 -15.39
C ARG A 94 -2.72 -0.78 -16.16
N GLU A 95 -2.38 0.47 -16.44
CA GLU A 95 -1.14 0.81 -17.15
C GLU A 95 0.11 0.37 -16.39
N ILE A 96 0.12 0.49 -15.06
CA ILE A 96 1.21 -0.02 -14.21
C ILE A 96 1.37 -1.53 -14.38
N PHE A 97 0.29 -2.30 -14.34
CA PHE A 97 0.37 -3.76 -14.48
C PHE A 97 0.73 -4.21 -15.90
N LEU A 98 0.35 -3.46 -16.92
CA LEU A 98 0.86 -3.69 -18.28
C LEU A 98 2.38 -3.48 -18.36
N GLN A 99 2.91 -2.46 -17.69
CA GLN A 99 4.36 -2.29 -17.51
C GLN A 99 5.00 -3.47 -16.78
N VAL A 100 4.41 -3.95 -15.68
CA VAL A 100 4.88 -5.14 -14.96
C VAL A 100 4.95 -6.35 -15.88
N ALA A 101 3.97 -6.55 -16.78
CA ALA A 101 3.96 -7.68 -17.71
C ALA A 101 5.21 -7.72 -18.60
N ILE A 102 5.67 -6.55 -19.05
CA ILE A 102 6.79 -6.42 -19.97
C ILE A 102 8.15 -6.50 -19.25
N TYR A 103 8.28 -5.85 -18.09
CA TYR A 103 9.59 -5.71 -17.43
C TYR A 103 9.83 -6.72 -16.30
N ALA A 104 8.77 -7.33 -15.76
CA ALA A 104 8.86 -8.33 -14.70
C ALA A 104 8.20 -9.68 -15.08
N GLY A 105 7.64 -9.77 -16.29
CA GLY A 105 7.08 -10.99 -16.85
C GLY A 105 5.55 -11.08 -16.71
N VAL A 106 4.95 -11.70 -17.73
CA VAL A 106 3.50 -11.90 -17.84
C VAL A 106 2.89 -12.59 -16.60
N PRO A 107 3.51 -13.62 -15.97
CA PRO A 107 2.92 -14.26 -14.79
C PRO A 107 2.68 -13.31 -13.61
N ALA A 108 3.63 -12.42 -13.32
CA ALA A 108 3.48 -11.44 -12.23
C ALA A 108 2.33 -10.46 -12.51
N ALA A 109 2.19 -10.02 -13.77
CA ALA A 109 1.07 -9.19 -14.16
C ALA A 109 -0.28 -9.94 -14.09
N VAL A 110 -0.35 -11.19 -14.54
CA VAL A 110 -1.59 -12.00 -14.47
C VAL A 110 -2.09 -12.10 -13.03
N ASP A 111 -1.22 -12.40 -12.07
CA ASP A 111 -1.60 -12.44 -10.65
C ASP A 111 -2.00 -11.06 -10.10
N SER A 112 -1.36 -10.00 -10.58
CA SER A 112 -1.70 -8.62 -10.20
C SER A 112 -3.08 -8.21 -10.74
N PHE A 113 -3.37 -8.53 -12.00
CA PHE A 113 -4.68 -8.30 -12.63
C PHE A 113 -5.79 -9.10 -11.94
N ARG A 114 -5.53 -10.37 -11.59
CA ARG A 114 -6.48 -11.20 -10.85
C ARG A 114 -6.78 -10.60 -9.47
N THR A 115 -5.74 -10.25 -8.71
CA THR A 115 -5.88 -9.63 -7.38
C THR A 115 -6.65 -8.31 -7.45
N ALA A 116 -6.37 -7.47 -8.44
CA ALA A 116 -7.07 -6.21 -8.62
C ALA A 116 -8.52 -6.38 -9.09
N GLY A 117 -8.79 -7.36 -9.97
CA GLY A 117 -10.14 -7.70 -10.39
C GLY A 117 -11.03 -8.13 -9.22
N GLU A 118 -10.54 -9.04 -8.37
CA GLU A 118 -11.22 -9.44 -7.14
C GLU A 118 -11.46 -8.25 -6.21
N PHE A 119 -10.44 -7.41 -6.00
CA PHE A 119 -10.54 -6.22 -5.16
C PHE A 119 -11.57 -5.20 -5.68
N PHE A 120 -11.62 -4.96 -7.00
CA PHE A 120 -12.57 -4.01 -7.58
C PHE A 120 -13.99 -4.53 -7.56
N ALA A 121 -14.20 -5.83 -7.79
CA ALA A 121 -15.52 -6.45 -7.65
C ALA A 121 -16.07 -6.27 -6.23
N GLU A 122 -15.26 -6.59 -5.21
CA GLU A 122 -15.64 -6.37 -3.81
C GLU A 122 -15.88 -4.91 -3.43
N LEU A 123 -15.30 -3.96 -4.16
CA LEU A 123 -15.49 -2.54 -3.95
C LEU A 123 -16.77 -2.02 -4.62
N ASP A 124 -17.08 -2.53 -5.81
CA ASP A 124 -18.26 -2.14 -6.59
C ASP A 124 -19.55 -2.77 -6.05
N ASP A 125 -19.45 -3.89 -5.34
CA ASP A 125 -20.57 -4.57 -4.67
C ASP A 125 -20.96 -3.95 -3.30
N ARG A 126 -20.26 -2.91 -2.85
CA ARG A 126 -20.52 -2.19 -1.58
C ARG A 126 -21.30 -0.90 -1.81
#